data_AF-A0A945X4X0-F1
#
_entry.id   AF-A0A945X4X0-F1
#
_cell.length_a   1.000
_cell.length_b   1.000
_cell.length_c   1.000
_cell.angle_alpha   90.00
_cell.angle_beta   90.00
_cell.angle_gamma   90.00
#
_symmetry.space_group_name_H-M   'P 1'
#
loop_
_entity.id
_entity.type
_entity.pdbx_description
1 polymer ?
#
loop_
_entity_poly.entity_id
_entity_poly.type
_entity_poly.pdbx_seq_one_letter_code
_entity_poly.pdbx_strand_id
1 'polypeptide(L)'
;MTKSVPLLYVFQVILGGAMVTSQALLAGGNVRIGSYLYANPENPERFKGSLVVSFNRGEEGRMVIAYGHRYRKIRKSRQGTSEKDRQIFKPYLGKNVDHGEKVIFWHLPADKYDLVVVQPKSMTLHEGVALLKGSHPDKAPASYFEEIKESLGPRKDRIGGWEGFFDGKQFERFESDGIKACVLLQQMRLGKAFAESGDVLKGSVHSIDICWVERGKREGSGWQVVTRQQFYRDELPNKVYFKHQFTPELQGIRVGTRKKVVGPITLPDTP
;
A
#
# COMPACT_ATOMS: atom_id res chain seq x y z
N MET A 1 9.01 -15.69 -76.60
CA MET A 1 10.23 -15.25 -75.90
C MET A 1 9.84 -14.90 -74.47
N THR A 2 10.55 -15.53 -73.51
CA THR A 2 10.68 -15.20 -72.06
C THR A 2 9.38 -14.87 -71.30
N LYS A 3 8.64 -15.86 -70.78
CA LYS A 3 8.83 -16.59 -69.49
C LYS A 3 9.10 -15.66 -68.29
N SER A 4 8.13 -15.63 -67.36
CA SER A 4 8.30 -16.05 -65.95
C SER A 4 6.92 -16.25 -65.31
N VAL A 5 6.72 -17.43 -64.72
CA VAL A 5 5.56 -17.88 -63.94
C VAL A 5 6.06 -18.13 -62.50
N PRO A 6 5.22 -18.64 -61.57
CA PRO A 6 4.51 -17.97 -60.47
C PRO A 6 5.19 -18.24 -59.10
N LEU A 7 4.65 -17.78 -57.97
CA LEU A 7 4.42 -18.65 -56.79
C LEU A 7 3.83 -17.96 -55.54
N LEU A 8 2.92 -18.71 -54.92
CA LEU A 8 2.71 -18.93 -53.49
C LEU A 8 1.92 -17.90 -52.63
N TYR A 9 0.71 -18.34 -52.29
CA TYR A 9 0.13 -18.32 -50.95
C TYR A 9 1.18 -18.25 -49.82
N VAL A 10 1.05 -17.25 -48.94
CA VAL A 10 1.42 -17.38 -47.52
C VAL A 10 0.40 -16.61 -46.68
N PHE A 11 -0.38 -17.35 -45.91
CA PHE A 11 -1.05 -16.89 -44.69
C PHE A 11 0.03 -16.38 -43.71
N GLN A 12 -0.02 -15.11 -43.30
CA GLN A 12 0.64 -14.69 -42.07
C GLN A 12 -0.30 -13.80 -41.25
N VAL A 13 -0.97 -14.48 -40.31
CA VAL A 13 -1.37 -13.93 -39.01
C VAL A 13 -0.10 -13.35 -38.37
N ILE A 14 0.03 -12.03 -38.35
CA ILE A 14 0.98 -11.37 -37.44
C ILE A 14 0.18 -10.86 -36.26
N LEU A 15 0.26 -11.66 -35.19
CA LEU A 15 0.24 -11.22 -33.81
C LEU A 15 1.03 -9.90 -33.66
N GLY A 16 0.34 -8.79 -33.46
CA GLY A 16 0.84 -7.64 -32.73
C GLY A 16 -0.08 -7.46 -31.53
N GLY A 17 0.11 -8.15 -30.41
CA GLY A 17 1.36 -8.15 -29.67
C GLY A 17 1.51 -6.80 -28.96
N ALA A 18 0.61 -6.54 -28.00
CA ALA A 18 0.74 -5.60 -26.88
C ALA A 18 1.66 -4.38 -27.10
N MET A 19 1.16 -3.33 -27.76
CA MET A 19 1.61 -1.96 -27.48
C MET A 19 0.81 -1.40 -26.29
N VAL A 20 1.08 -1.92 -25.09
CA VAL A 20 0.73 -1.22 -23.83
C VAL A 20 1.98 -1.19 -22.96
N THR A 21 3.07 -0.70 -23.52
CA THR A 21 4.21 -0.28 -22.74
C THR A 21 4.71 1.03 -23.35
N SER A 22 4.76 2.06 -22.52
CA SER A 22 5.55 3.27 -22.73
C SER A 22 4.89 4.52 -23.36
N GLN A 23 3.59 4.75 -23.18
CA GLN A 23 3.08 6.14 -23.28
C GLN A 23 3.49 7.02 -22.07
N ALA A 24 3.88 6.41 -20.94
CA ALA A 24 4.37 7.14 -19.77
C ALA A 24 5.86 7.54 -19.84
N LEU A 25 6.64 6.99 -20.80
CA LEU A 25 8.06 7.30 -20.95
C LEU A 25 8.36 8.34 -22.05
N LEU A 26 7.38 8.68 -22.89
CA LEU A 26 7.55 9.62 -24.01
C LEU A 26 6.90 10.99 -23.78
N ALA A 27 6.17 11.16 -22.68
CA ALA A 27 5.84 12.48 -22.16
C ALA A 27 6.75 12.71 -20.96
N GLY A 28 7.48 13.82 -20.90
CA GLY A 28 8.27 14.26 -19.73
C GLY A 28 7.39 14.60 -18.52
N GLY A 29 6.47 13.70 -18.18
CA GLY A 29 5.56 13.81 -17.06
C GLY A 29 6.27 13.38 -15.80
N ASN A 30 6.26 14.26 -14.81
CA ASN A 30 6.74 13.98 -13.47
C ASN A 30 6.12 12.68 -12.93
N VAL A 31 6.96 11.68 -12.66
CA VAL A 31 6.52 10.46 -11.98
C VAL A 31 6.10 10.85 -10.57
N ARG A 32 4.80 10.74 -10.29
CA ARG A 32 4.24 11.07 -8.98
C ARG A 32 4.84 10.16 -7.91
N ILE A 33 5.14 10.72 -6.75
CA ILE A 33 5.61 9.94 -5.61
C ILE A 33 4.61 8.83 -5.29
N GLY A 34 5.12 7.62 -5.05
CA GLY A 34 4.28 6.49 -4.66
C GLY A 34 3.64 5.73 -5.83
N SER A 35 3.97 6.08 -7.07
CA SER A 35 3.45 5.40 -8.28
C SER A 35 3.68 3.88 -8.29
N TYR A 36 4.77 3.41 -7.67
CA TYR A 36 5.13 1.98 -7.63
C TYR A 36 4.56 1.19 -6.44
N LEU A 37 3.80 1.84 -5.56
CA LEU A 37 3.30 1.23 -4.33
C LEU A 37 2.25 0.16 -4.57
N TYR A 38 1.39 0.38 -5.56
CA TYR A 38 0.22 -0.45 -5.80
C TYR A 38 0.51 -1.57 -6.80
N ALA A 39 -0.25 -2.66 -6.66
CA ALA A 39 -0.19 -3.80 -7.55
C ALA A 39 -0.57 -3.41 -8.98
N ASN A 40 0.30 -3.73 -9.94
CA ASN A 40 0.00 -3.66 -11.36
C ASN A 40 0.45 -4.96 -12.05
N PRO A 41 -0.32 -6.06 -11.90
CA PRO A 41 0.04 -7.34 -12.50
C PRO A 41 -0.13 -7.30 -14.02
N GLU A 42 0.77 -7.95 -14.77
CA GLU A 42 0.74 -7.99 -16.24
C GLU A 42 -0.56 -8.56 -16.83
N ASN A 43 -1.20 -9.49 -16.13
CA ASN A 43 -2.46 -10.10 -16.53
C ASN A 43 -3.46 -10.01 -15.36
N PRO A 44 -4.11 -8.85 -15.16
CA PRO A 44 -5.06 -8.66 -14.07
C PRO A 44 -6.32 -9.53 -14.28
N GLU A 45 -6.78 -9.69 -15.52
CA GLU A 45 -8.01 -10.39 -15.91
C GLU A 45 -8.09 -11.86 -15.45
N ARG A 46 -6.95 -12.50 -15.20
CA ARG A 46 -6.92 -13.85 -14.59
C ARG A 46 -7.61 -13.87 -13.21
N PHE A 47 -7.68 -12.73 -12.53
CA PHE A 47 -8.36 -12.56 -11.26
C PHE A 47 -9.81 -12.13 -11.50
N LYS A 48 -10.74 -13.06 -11.26
CA LYS A 48 -12.18 -12.86 -11.45
C LYS A 48 -12.86 -12.13 -10.28
N GLY A 49 -12.18 -11.97 -9.15
CA GLY A 49 -12.73 -11.33 -7.97
C GLY A 49 -12.87 -9.83 -8.18
N SER A 50 -13.99 -9.27 -7.75
CA SER A 50 -14.23 -7.83 -7.77
C SER A 50 -14.81 -7.36 -6.44
N LEU A 51 -14.45 -6.15 -6.03
CA LEU A 51 -14.99 -5.49 -4.84
C LEU A 51 -15.52 -4.11 -5.23
N VAL A 52 -16.74 -3.80 -4.82
CA VAL A 52 -17.30 -2.44 -4.84
C VAL A 52 -17.55 -2.03 -3.40
N VAL A 53 -16.98 -0.90 -3.02
CA VAL A 53 -17.17 -0.28 -1.70
C VAL A 53 -17.97 1.00 -1.91
N SER A 54 -19.10 1.13 -1.23
CA SER A 54 -19.86 2.39 -1.20
C SER A 54 -19.70 3.09 0.14
N PHE A 55 -19.83 4.41 0.14
CA PHE A 55 -19.74 5.28 1.31
C PHE A 55 -20.99 6.13 1.43
N ASN A 56 -21.40 6.46 2.67
CA ASN A 56 -22.54 7.34 2.92
C ASN A 56 -22.32 8.78 2.42
N ARG A 57 -21.05 9.20 2.30
CA ARG A 57 -20.67 10.51 1.78
C ARG A 57 -19.55 10.37 0.75
N GLY A 58 -19.80 10.86 -0.46
CA GLY A 58 -18.79 10.99 -1.49
C GLY A 58 -17.72 12.01 -1.10
N GLU A 59 -16.47 11.71 -1.41
CA GLU A 59 -15.38 12.67 -1.30
C GLU A 59 -14.41 12.52 -2.46
N GLU A 60 -14.25 13.59 -3.23
CA GLU A 60 -13.29 13.62 -4.34
C GLU A 60 -11.85 13.52 -3.82
N GLY A 61 -11.04 12.71 -4.51
CA GLY A 61 -9.65 12.50 -4.14
C GLY A 61 -9.43 11.51 -2.98
N ARG A 62 -10.49 10.94 -2.41
CA ARG A 62 -10.39 9.79 -1.47
C ARG A 62 -9.59 8.66 -2.13
N MET A 63 -8.66 8.06 -1.41
CA MET A 63 -7.94 6.88 -1.88
C MET A 63 -8.35 5.69 -1.04
N VAL A 64 -8.77 4.59 -1.66
CA VAL A 64 -9.13 3.36 -0.96
C VAL A 64 -8.22 2.24 -1.44
N ILE A 65 -7.53 1.64 -0.47
CA ILE A 65 -6.45 0.69 -0.69
C ILE A 65 -6.87 -0.65 -0.10
N ALA A 66 -6.89 -1.70 -0.90
CA ALA A 66 -7.19 -3.06 -0.47
C ALA A 66 -5.90 -3.82 -0.17
N TYR A 67 -5.82 -4.36 1.04
CA TYR A 67 -4.66 -5.09 1.55
C TYR A 67 -4.99 -6.55 1.85
N GLY A 68 -4.51 -7.44 0.97
CA GLY A 68 -4.77 -8.89 1.04
C GLY A 68 -3.97 -9.59 2.14
N HIS A 69 -4.62 -10.50 2.88
CA HIS A 69 -4.02 -11.26 3.97
C HIS A 69 -3.05 -12.34 3.50
N ARG A 70 -3.26 -12.94 2.32
CA ARG A 70 -2.44 -14.04 1.81
C ARG A 70 -1.02 -13.62 1.49
N TYR A 71 -0.84 -12.41 0.98
CA TYR A 71 0.43 -11.95 0.41
C TYR A 71 1.11 -10.84 1.21
N ARG A 72 0.72 -10.65 2.48
CA ARG A 72 1.42 -9.73 3.38
C ARG A 72 2.91 -10.04 3.42
N LYS A 73 3.76 -9.02 3.30
CA LYS A 73 5.22 -9.16 3.21
C LYS A 73 5.84 -10.02 4.31
N ILE A 74 5.33 -9.97 5.53
CA ILE A 74 5.81 -10.81 6.65
C ILE A 74 5.70 -12.33 6.37
N ARG A 75 4.86 -12.74 5.40
CA ARG A 75 4.65 -14.15 5.01
C ARG A 75 5.47 -14.55 3.77
N LYS A 76 6.26 -13.65 3.18
CA LYS A 76 6.98 -13.89 1.93
C LYS A 76 8.44 -13.48 2.04
N SER A 77 9.34 -14.41 1.74
CA SER A 77 10.77 -14.10 1.58
C SER A 77 11.00 -13.31 0.28
N ARG A 78 11.97 -12.40 0.30
CA ARG A 78 12.47 -11.74 -0.91
C ARG A 78 13.32 -12.68 -1.77
N GLN A 79 13.92 -13.70 -1.17
CA GLN A 79 14.71 -14.70 -1.88
C GLN A 79 13.77 -15.65 -2.65
N GLY A 80 14.02 -15.82 -3.95
CA GLY A 80 13.28 -16.75 -4.81
C GLY A 80 11.93 -16.26 -5.33
N THR A 81 11.55 -14.99 -5.13
CA THR A 81 10.32 -14.40 -5.69
C THR A 81 10.62 -13.50 -6.88
N SER A 82 9.98 -13.79 -8.03
CA SER A 82 10.11 -12.99 -9.25
C SER A 82 9.47 -11.61 -9.10
N GLU A 83 9.86 -10.63 -9.93
CA GLU A 83 9.19 -9.32 -9.96
C GLU A 83 7.70 -9.43 -10.30
N LYS A 84 7.34 -10.37 -11.18
CA LYS A 84 5.95 -10.66 -11.52
C LYS A 84 5.13 -11.11 -10.31
N ASP A 85 5.70 -11.93 -9.44
CA ASP A 85 5.05 -12.35 -8.20
C ASP A 85 4.96 -11.21 -7.20
N ARG A 86 5.99 -10.37 -7.12
CA ARG A 86 6.06 -9.22 -6.22
C ARG A 86 4.95 -8.20 -6.49
N GLN A 87 4.51 -8.04 -7.74
CA GLN A 87 3.38 -7.16 -8.06
C GLN A 87 2.08 -7.60 -7.37
N ILE A 88 1.86 -8.90 -7.20
CA ILE A 88 0.64 -9.46 -6.56
C ILE A 88 0.70 -9.28 -5.04
N PHE A 89 1.89 -9.09 -4.47
CA PHE A 89 2.08 -8.93 -3.02
C PHE A 89 1.86 -7.50 -2.55
N LYS A 90 1.74 -6.55 -3.49
CA LYS A 90 1.48 -5.14 -3.19
C LYS A 90 0.00 -4.93 -2.82
N PRO A 91 -0.31 -3.87 -2.07
CA PRO A 91 -1.69 -3.39 -1.92
C PRO A 91 -2.30 -3.01 -3.28
N TYR A 92 -3.62 -3.08 -3.38
CA TYR A 92 -4.36 -2.69 -4.59
C TYR A 92 -5.00 -1.33 -4.38
N LEU A 93 -4.89 -0.41 -5.34
CA LEU A 93 -5.60 0.86 -5.31
C LEU A 93 -6.93 0.73 -6.04
N GLY A 94 -8.01 1.18 -5.41
CA GLY A 94 -9.34 1.18 -6.02
C GLY A 94 -9.55 2.41 -6.89
N LYS A 95 -10.45 2.29 -7.88
CA LYS A 95 -10.86 3.41 -8.73
C LYS A 95 -12.10 4.08 -8.15
N ASN A 96 -12.00 5.37 -7.80
CA ASN A 96 -13.17 6.16 -7.44
C ASN A 96 -14.09 6.35 -8.65
N VAL A 97 -15.39 6.26 -8.40
CA VAL A 97 -16.46 6.62 -9.32
C VAL A 97 -17.51 7.39 -8.52
N ASP A 98 -18.49 7.99 -9.22
CA ASP A 98 -19.61 8.69 -8.60
C ASP A 98 -19.15 9.72 -7.54
N HIS A 99 -18.20 10.60 -7.90
CA HIS A 99 -17.62 11.62 -6.99
C HIS A 99 -17.07 11.07 -5.65
N GLY A 100 -16.57 9.83 -5.66
CA GLY A 100 -15.99 9.18 -4.48
C GLY A 100 -17.01 8.51 -3.56
N GLU A 101 -18.29 8.44 -3.96
CA GLU A 101 -19.31 7.64 -3.27
C GLU A 101 -19.06 6.15 -3.40
N LYS A 102 -18.43 5.72 -4.51
CA LYS A 102 -18.07 4.32 -4.74
C LYS A 102 -16.63 4.18 -5.16
N VAL A 103 -16.03 3.07 -4.72
CA VAL A 103 -14.73 2.61 -5.19
C VAL A 103 -14.85 1.20 -5.72
N ILE A 104 -14.27 0.98 -6.90
CA ILE A 104 -14.29 -0.31 -7.57
C ILE A 104 -12.88 -0.88 -7.69
N PHE A 105 -12.77 -2.16 -7.36
CA PHE A 105 -11.64 -3.03 -7.64
C PHE A 105 -12.13 -4.14 -8.58
N TRP A 106 -11.65 -4.16 -9.83
CA TRP A 106 -12.17 -5.07 -10.86
C TRP A 106 -11.55 -6.46 -10.83
N HIS A 107 -10.25 -6.56 -10.47
CA HIS A 107 -9.46 -7.77 -10.65
C HIS A 107 -8.63 -8.11 -9.40
N LEU A 108 -9.32 -8.39 -8.31
CA LEU A 108 -8.69 -8.84 -7.07
C LEU A 108 -8.51 -10.36 -7.04
N PRO A 109 -7.33 -10.85 -6.65
CA PRO A 109 -7.17 -12.24 -6.25
C PRO A 109 -8.20 -12.65 -5.19
N ALA A 110 -8.59 -13.93 -5.16
CA ALA A 110 -9.46 -14.41 -4.10
C ALA A 110 -8.70 -14.40 -2.76
N ASP A 111 -9.15 -13.58 -1.80
CA ASP A 111 -8.51 -13.40 -0.49
C ASP A 111 -9.48 -12.73 0.52
N LYS A 112 -8.99 -12.56 1.75
CA LYS A 112 -9.54 -11.66 2.76
C LYS A 112 -8.76 -10.33 2.70
N TYR A 113 -9.48 -9.23 2.50
CA TYR A 113 -8.92 -7.89 2.33
C TYR A 113 -9.30 -7.00 3.50
N ASP A 114 -8.31 -6.28 4.06
CA ASP A 114 -8.58 -5.11 4.89
C ASP A 114 -8.45 -3.86 4.01
N LEU A 115 -9.21 -2.82 4.31
CA LEU A 115 -9.17 -1.57 3.58
C LEU A 115 -8.50 -0.47 4.42
N VAL A 116 -7.77 0.40 3.71
CA VAL A 116 -7.26 1.67 4.22
C VAL A 116 -7.84 2.77 3.34
N VAL A 117 -8.47 3.77 3.96
CA VAL A 117 -9.02 4.94 3.30
C VAL A 117 -8.18 6.15 3.71
N VAL A 118 -7.58 6.81 2.73
CA VAL A 118 -6.78 8.02 2.91
C VAL A 118 -7.49 9.17 2.22
N GLN A 119 -7.69 10.28 2.93
CA GLN A 119 -8.32 11.48 2.39
C GLN A 119 -7.32 12.64 2.51
N PRO A 120 -6.50 12.90 1.46
CA PRO A 120 -5.46 13.92 1.50
C PRO A 120 -5.97 15.35 1.69
N LYS A 121 -7.21 15.62 1.28
CA LYS A 121 -7.81 16.96 1.39
C LYS A 121 -8.23 17.28 2.83
N SER A 122 -8.92 16.37 3.49
CA SER A 122 -9.34 16.50 4.89
C SER A 122 -8.25 16.09 5.89
N MET A 123 -7.14 15.51 5.40
CA MET A 123 -6.08 14.91 6.21
C MET A 123 -6.62 13.85 7.18
N THR A 124 -7.44 12.92 6.69
CA THR A 124 -7.98 11.81 7.51
C THR A 124 -7.52 10.43 7.00
N LEU A 125 -7.35 9.51 7.94
CA LEU A 125 -6.93 8.13 7.73
C LEU A 125 -7.89 7.20 8.46
N HIS A 126 -8.65 6.40 7.71
CA HIS A 126 -9.49 5.35 8.25
C HIS A 126 -8.92 3.99 7.88
N GLU A 127 -8.81 3.08 8.83
CA GLU A 127 -8.17 1.78 8.59
C GLU A 127 -8.91 0.63 9.29
N GLY A 128 -9.03 -0.51 8.60
CA GLY A 128 -9.54 -1.77 9.15
C GLY A 128 -8.49 -2.88 9.19
N VAL A 129 -7.21 -2.54 9.17
CA VAL A 129 -6.08 -3.47 9.08
C VAL A 129 -5.95 -4.28 10.38
N ALA A 130 -6.13 -5.60 10.26
CA ALA A 130 -5.71 -6.52 11.30
C ALA A 130 -4.18 -6.55 11.31
N LEU A 131 -3.50 -6.06 12.35
CA LEU A 131 -2.04 -5.85 12.28
C LEU A 131 -1.28 -7.17 12.45
N LEU A 132 -1.67 -8.00 13.41
CA LEU A 132 -0.99 -9.26 13.72
C LEU A 132 -2.00 -10.40 13.96
N LYS A 133 -1.82 -11.54 13.28
CA LYS A 133 -2.68 -12.71 13.50
C LYS A 133 -2.32 -13.35 14.84
N GLY A 134 -3.32 -13.58 15.70
CA GLY A 134 -3.10 -14.17 17.02
C GLY A 134 -2.53 -13.17 18.02
N SER A 135 -2.68 -11.86 17.74
CA SER A 135 -2.47 -10.84 18.75
C SER A 135 -3.49 -11.02 19.87
N HIS A 136 -3.04 -10.74 21.09
CA HIS A 136 -3.90 -10.72 22.26
C HIS A 136 -3.61 -9.45 23.08
N PRO A 137 -4.62 -8.71 23.53
CA PRO A 137 -4.41 -7.45 24.25
C PRO A 137 -3.53 -7.58 25.51
N ASP A 138 -3.62 -8.69 26.23
CA ASP A 138 -2.79 -9.04 27.38
C ASP A 138 -1.30 -9.22 27.03
N LYS A 139 -1.00 -9.50 25.77
CA LYS A 139 0.36 -9.65 25.23
C LYS A 139 0.87 -8.39 24.52
N ALA A 140 0.12 -7.30 24.63
CA ALA A 140 0.45 -5.97 24.09
C ALA A 140 0.44 -4.92 25.22
N PRO A 141 1.25 -5.08 26.29
CA PRO A 141 1.29 -4.08 27.35
C PRO A 141 1.77 -2.73 26.80
N ALA A 142 1.30 -1.63 27.41
CA ALA A 142 1.67 -0.28 26.99
C ALA A 142 3.19 -0.03 26.98
N SER A 143 3.94 -0.70 27.87
CA SER A 143 5.41 -0.65 27.88
C SER A 143 6.03 -1.10 26.57
N TYR A 144 5.48 -2.14 25.92
CA TYR A 144 6.00 -2.60 24.62
C TYR A 144 5.82 -1.54 23.54
N PHE A 145 4.73 -0.79 23.58
CA PHE A 145 4.52 0.28 22.62
C PHE A 145 5.56 1.37 22.77
N GLU A 146 5.87 1.78 23.99
CA GLU A 146 6.90 2.77 24.28
C GLU A 146 8.30 2.26 23.90
N GLU A 147 8.63 1.01 24.22
CA GLU A 147 9.90 0.39 23.82
C GLU A 147 10.05 0.32 22.29
N ILE A 148 8.96 0.03 21.56
CA ILE A 148 8.97 0.03 20.09
C ILE A 148 9.14 1.45 19.56
N LYS A 149 8.44 2.44 20.13
CA LYS A 149 8.62 3.85 19.76
C LYS A 149 10.06 4.31 19.98
N GLU A 150 10.68 3.89 21.08
CA GLU A 150 12.07 4.24 21.38
C GLU A 150 13.05 3.51 20.43
N SER A 151 12.78 2.24 20.13
CA SER A 151 13.60 1.44 19.20
C SER A 151 13.51 1.93 17.75
N LEU A 152 12.35 2.44 17.34
CA LEU A 152 12.07 2.95 15.98
C LEU A 152 12.11 4.49 15.90
N GLY A 153 12.36 5.16 17.00
CA GLY A 153 12.47 6.61 17.11
C GLY A 153 13.84 7.11 16.65
N PRO A 154 14.05 8.43 16.61
CA PRO A 154 15.37 9.00 16.30
C PRO A 154 16.40 8.59 17.35
N ARG A 155 17.55 8.05 16.92
CA ARG A 155 18.65 7.66 17.80
C ARG A 155 19.90 8.48 17.47
N LYS A 156 20.60 8.93 18.51
CA LYS A 156 21.81 9.76 18.38
C LYS A 156 23.08 8.93 18.15
N ASP A 157 23.03 7.63 18.41
CA ASP A 157 24.18 6.72 18.50
C ASP A 157 24.38 5.86 17.23
N ARG A 158 23.54 6.01 16.20
CA ARG A 158 23.65 5.22 14.95
C ARG A 158 23.44 6.08 13.72
N ILE A 159 24.37 5.99 12.77
CA ILE A 159 24.22 6.56 11.43
C ILE A 159 23.66 5.46 10.52
N GLY A 160 22.42 5.65 10.06
CA GLY A 160 21.74 4.71 9.17
C GLY A 160 20.84 3.72 9.91
N GLY A 161 19.59 3.66 9.47
CA GLY A 161 18.52 2.84 10.05
C GLY A 161 17.15 3.26 9.54
N TRP A 162 16.08 2.75 10.15
CA TRP A 162 14.68 3.15 9.92
C TRP A 162 14.45 4.68 9.95
N GLU A 163 15.35 5.40 10.60
CA GLU A 163 15.40 6.85 10.75
C GLU A 163 15.81 7.62 9.49
N GLY A 164 16.58 7.02 8.58
CA GLY A 164 17.33 7.75 7.54
C GLY A 164 16.52 8.44 6.44
N PHE A 165 15.19 8.28 6.41
CA PHE A 165 14.36 8.79 5.29
C PHE A 165 13.21 9.74 5.70
N PHE A 166 12.84 9.79 6.98
CA PHE A 166 11.68 10.57 7.44
C PHE A 166 11.96 11.22 8.80
N ASP A 167 11.74 12.54 8.85
CA ASP A 167 12.04 13.42 9.98
C ASP A 167 11.09 13.17 11.17
N GLY A 168 9.83 12.84 10.89
CA GLY A 168 8.81 12.60 11.89
C GLY A 168 8.14 11.24 11.73
N LYS A 169 7.70 10.66 12.87
CA LYS A 169 6.91 9.42 12.93
C LYS A 169 5.77 9.59 13.93
N GLN A 170 4.56 9.16 13.57
CA GLN A 170 3.41 9.06 14.47
C GLN A 170 2.95 7.60 14.53
N PHE A 171 2.92 7.03 15.72
CA PHE A 171 2.55 5.64 15.93
C PHE A 171 1.05 5.57 16.25
N GLU A 172 0.29 4.85 15.44
CA GLU A 172 -1.18 4.89 15.47
C GLU A 172 -1.79 3.75 16.27
N ARG A 173 -1.37 2.53 15.92
CA ARG A 173 -1.88 1.29 16.51
C ARG A 173 -0.74 0.28 16.53
N PHE A 174 -0.76 -0.59 17.52
CA PHE A 174 0.12 -1.74 17.55
C PHE A 174 -0.64 -2.96 18.06
N GLU A 175 -0.22 -4.12 17.59
CA GLU A 175 -0.67 -5.42 18.09
C GLU A 175 0.55 -6.31 18.31
N SER A 176 0.53 -7.13 19.37
CA SER A 176 1.66 -7.97 19.77
C SER A 176 1.19 -9.37 20.20
N ASP A 177 2.03 -10.38 19.98
CA ASP A 177 1.90 -11.73 20.52
C ASP A 177 2.88 -12.02 21.68
N GLY A 178 3.64 -11.02 22.09
CA GLY A 178 4.68 -11.10 23.14
C GLY A 178 6.10 -11.15 22.57
N ILE A 179 6.27 -11.70 21.37
CA ILE A 179 7.57 -11.92 20.71
C ILE A 179 7.69 -11.06 19.44
N LYS A 180 6.59 -10.94 18.70
CA LYS A 180 6.43 -10.15 17.50
C LYS A 180 5.38 -9.09 17.75
N ALA A 181 5.58 -7.95 17.11
CA ALA A 181 4.58 -6.91 17.04
C ALA A 181 4.44 -6.38 15.62
N CYS A 182 3.29 -5.81 15.34
CA CYS A 182 3.03 -5.08 14.11
C CYS A 182 2.48 -3.71 14.48
N VAL A 183 3.02 -2.67 13.86
CA VAL A 183 2.70 -1.28 14.14
C VAL A 183 2.19 -0.63 12.86
N LEU A 184 1.06 0.05 12.95
CA LEU A 184 0.65 1.06 11.98
C LEU A 184 1.25 2.40 12.39
N LEU A 185 1.91 3.07 11.46
CA LEU A 185 2.48 4.38 11.71
C LEU A 185 2.39 5.27 10.48
N GLN A 186 2.44 6.57 10.74
CA GLN A 186 2.63 7.59 9.74
C GLN A 186 4.07 8.11 9.80
N GLN A 187 4.64 8.46 8.65
CA GLN A 187 5.94 9.10 8.56
C GLN A 187 5.81 10.37 7.72
N MET A 188 6.54 11.40 8.14
CA MET A 188 6.57 12.68 7.44
C MET A 188 8.01 13.13 7.25
N ARG A 189 8.34 13.51 6.02
CA ARG A 189 9.61 14.15 5.67
C ARG A 189 9.34 15.63 5.42
N LEU A 190 9.88 16.45 6.32
CA LEU A 190 9.81 17.91 6.34
C LEU A 190 11.00 18.55 5.63
N GLY A 191 12.15 17.87 5.60
CA GLY A 191 13.36 18.33 4.94
C GLY A 191 13.27 18.28 3.41
N LYS A 192 14.20 18.97 2.74
CA LYS A 192 14.29 18.99 1.26
C LYS A 192 14.26 17.56 0.73
N ALA A 193 13.35 17.30 -0.18
CA ALA A 193 13.13 16.02 -0.80
C ALA A 193 13.02 16.19 -2.31
N PHE A 194 13.23 15.09 -3.03
CA PHE A 194 13.20 15.07 -4.48
C PHE A 194 12.18 14.02 -4.94
N ALA A 195 11.46 14.33 -6.02
CA ALA A 195 10.62 13.38 -6.73
C ALA A 195 11.47 12.26 -7.35
N GLU A 196 10.82 11.20 -7.80
CA GLU A 196 11.50 10.15 -8.57
C GLU A 196 12.05 10.68 -9.90
N SER A 197 11.51 11.80 -10.40
CA SER A 197 12.03 12.54 -11.55
C SER A 197 13.27 13.41 -11.25
N GLY A 198 13.65 13.57 -9.98
CA GLY A 198 14.74 14.47 -9.55
C GLY A 198 14.30 15.90 -9.24
N ASP A 199 13.03 16.26 -9.46
CA ASP A 199 12.48 17.58 -9.13
C ASP A 199 12.45 17.82 -7.62
N VAL A 200 12.70 19.07 -7.20
CA VAL A 200 12.57 19.46 -5.79
C VAL A 200 11.10 19.50 -5.40
N LEU A 201 10.75 18.75 -4.36
CA LEU A 201 9.42 18.77 -3.78
C LEU A 201 9.20 20.09 -3.02
N LYS A 202 8.02 20.68 -3.21
CA LYS A 202 7.57 21.93 -2.56
C LYS A 202 6.80 21.67 -1.27
N GLY A 203 6.18 20.49 -1.14
CA GLY A 203 5.46 20.01 0.03
C GLY A 203 6.31 19.10 0.92
N SER A 204 5.64 18.43 1.85
CA SER A 204 6.21 17.39 2.70
C SER A 204 5.80 16.02 2.19
N VAL A 205 6.69 15.03 2.30
CA VAL A 205 6.36 13.66 1.91
C VAL A 205 5.70 12.96 3.08
N HIS A 206 4.45 12.56 2.89
CA HIS A 206 3.69 11.74 3.82
C HIS A 206 3.79 10.28 3.43
N SER A 207 3.80 9.39 4.41
CA SER A 207 3.77 7.95 4.23
C SER A 207 2.92 7.30 5.31
N ILE A 208 2.13 6.30 4.93
CA ILE A 208 1.40 5.43 5.87
C ILE A 208 1.95 4.02 5.71
N ASP A 209 2.40 3.44 6.81
CA ASP A 209 3.19 2.23 6.82
C ASP A 209 2.71 1.25 7.87
N ILE A 210 2.86 -0.02 7.57
CA ILE A 210 2.91 -1.07 8.58
C ILE A 210 4.32 -1.63 8.69
N CYS A 211 4.76 -1.79 9.93
CA CYS A 211 6.07 -2.27 10.30
C CYS A 211 5.93 -3.47 11.22
N TRP A 212 6.52 -4.59 10.82
CA TRP A 212 6.63 -5.76 11.69
C TRP A 212 7.96 -5.73 12.39
N VAL A 213 7.91 -5.94 13.69
CA VAL A 213 9.07 -5.99 14.57
C VAL A 213 9.10 -7.29 15.34
N GLU A 214 10.30 -7.70 15.72
CA GLU A 214 10.53 -8.83 16.63
C GLU A 214 11.46 -8.42 17.77
N ARG A 215 11.31 -9.08 18.91
CA ARG A 215 12.26 -8.96 20.02
C ARG A 215 13.65 -9.41 19.55
N GLY A 216 14.63 -8.54 19.75
CA GLY A 216 16.02 -8.86 19.48
C GLY A 216 16.46 -10.08 20.31
N LYS A 217 17.20 -10.99 19.68
CA LYS A 217 17.62 -12.26 20.30
C LYS A 217 18.70 -12.09 21.37
N ARG A 218 19.39 -10.94 21.40
CA ARG A 218 20.41 -10.61 22.40
C ARG A 218 19.81 -9.65 23.42
N GLU A 219 20.17 -9.84 24.68
CA GLU A 219 19.80 -8.93 25.76
C GLU A 219 20.17 -7.48 25.41
N GLY A 220 19.31 -6.53 25.75
CA GLY A 220 19.48 -5.11 25.42
C GLY A 220 19.27 -4.72 23.94
N SER A 221 18.96 -5.65 23.04
CA SER A 221 18.77 -5.34 21.60
C SER A 221 17.42 -4.71 21.24
N GLY A 222 16.48 -4.61 22.20
CA GLY A 222 15.17 -4.00 21.99
C GLY A 222 14.34 -4.68 20.91
N TRP A 223 13.55 -3.88 20.18
CA TRP A 223 12.75 -4.35 19.05
C TRP A 223 13.47 -4.07 17.72
N GLN A 224 13.40 -5.01 16.79
CA GLN A 224 14.07 -4.94 15.49
C GLN A 224 13.06 -5.02 14.36
N VAL A 225 13.23 -4.18 13.33
CA VAL A 225 12.39 -4.21 12.13
C VAL A 225 12.67 -5.48 11.33
N VAL A 226 11.64 -6.30 11.16
CA VAL A 226 11.67 -7.48 10.28
C VAL A 226 11.36 -7.06 8.85
N THR A 227 10.25 -6.34 8.66
CA THR A 227 9.84 -5.87 7.34
C THR A 227 8.87 -4.69 7.41
N ARG A 228 8.70 -4.01 6.27
CA ARG A 228 7.84 -2.84 6.11
C ARG A 228 7.00 -2.96 4.84
N GLN A 229 5.74 -2.57 4.94
CA GLN A 229 4.87 -2.35 3.80
C GLN A 229 4.28 -0.94 3.86
N GLN A 230 4.47 -0.14 2.81
CA GLN A 230 3.80 1.15 2.67
C GLN A 230 2.43 0.93 2.03
N PHE A 231 1.44 1.68 2.50
CA PHE A 231 0.10 1.77 1.91
C PHE A 231 -0.07 3.03 1.09
N TYR A 232 0.49 4.14 1.57
CA TYR A 232 0.35 5.45 0.95
C TYR A 232 1.68 6.17 1.00
N ARG A 233 1.97 6.93 -0.06
CA ARG A 233 3.06 7.89 -0.08
C ARG A 233 2.74 8.98 -1.08
N ASP A 234 2.78 10.23 -0.66
CA ASP A 234 2.57 11.36 -1.56
C ASP A 234 3.23 12.64 -1.02
N GLU A 235 3.40 13.62 -1.89
CA GLU A 235 3.76 14.98 -1.52
C GLU A 235 2.49 15.77 -1.18
N LEU A 236 2.40 16.31 0.03
CA LEU A 236 1.29 17.17 0.44
C LEU A 236 1.80 18.51 0.98
N PRO A 237 1.08 19.62 0.73
CA PRO A 237 1.45 20.93 1.27
C PRO A 237 1.33 20.97 2.80
N ASN A 238 0.44 20.16 3.38
CA ASN A 238 0.19 20.09 4.82
C ASN A 238 1.38 19.46 5.56
N LYS A 239 1.77 20.04 6.70
CA LYS A 239 2.85 19.55 7.58
C LYS A 239 2.32 18.91 8.87
N VAL A 240 1.14 18.29 8.79
CA VAL A 240 0.47 17.61 9.91
C VAL A 240 0.20 16.17 9.52
N TYR A 241 0.23 15.25 10.48
CA TYR A 241 -0.18 13.87 10.23
C TYR A 241 -1.69 13.79 9.94
N PHE A 242 -2.09 12.74 9.25
CA PHE A 242 -3.50 12.43 9.08
C PHE A 242 -4.14 12.16 10.44
N LYS A 243 -5.35 12.66 10.65
CA LYS A 243 -6.18 12.25 11.79
C LYS A 243 -6.59 10.79 11.57
N HIS A 244 -6.16 9.90 12.45
CA HIS A 244 -6.34 8.46 12.30
C HIS A 244 -7.54 7.96 13.10
N GLN A 245 -8.30 7.02 12.50
CA GLN A 245 -9.40 6.32 13.15
C GLN A 245 -9.48 4.86 12.68
N PHE A 246 -9.48 3.92 13.63
CA PHE A 246 -9.78 2.52 13.35
C PHE A 246 -11.27 2.35 13.03
N THR A 247 -11.57 1.68 11.92
CA THR A 247 -12.93 1.48 11.39
C THR A 247 -13.14 -0.01 11.11
N PRO A 248 -13.82 -0.75 12.01
CA PRO A 248 -13.98 -2.20 11.90
C PRO A 248 -14.67 -2.68 10.61
N GLU A 249 -15.56 -1.88 10.03
CA GLU A 249 -16.26 -2.18 8.77
C GLU A 249 -15.32 -2.35 7.58
N LEU A 250 -14.12 -1.78 7.65
CA LEU A 250 -13.07 -1.90 6.64
C LEU A 250 -12.26 -3.20 6.76
N GLN A 251 -12.46 -3.98 7.83
CA GLN A 251 -11.66 -5.17 8.11
C GLN A 251 -12.24 -6.43 7.46
N GLY A 252 -11.37 -7.22 6.86
CA GLY A 252 -11.63 -8.64 6.67
C GLY A 252 -12.66 -9.00 5.60
N ILE A 253 -12.83 -8.15 4.59
CA ILE A 253 -13.76 -8.34 3.48
C ILE A 253 -13.31 -9.52 2.61
N ARG A 254 -14.13 -10.56 2.54
CA ARG A 254 -13.84 -11.74 1.72
C ARG A 254 -14.22 -11.48 0.26
N VAL A 255 -13.24 -11.58 -0.63
CA VAL A 255 -13.41 -11.53 -2.09
C VAL A 255 -13.13 -12.92 -2.65
N GLY A 256 -14.11 -13.47 -3.35
CA GLY A 256 -14.00 -14.75 -4.04
C GLY A 256 -13.77 -14.55 -5.54
N THR A 257 -14.51 -15.30 -6.35
CA THR A 257 -14.49 -15.19 -7.83
C THR A 257 -15.64 -14.36 -8.41
N ARG A 258 -16.52 -13.84 -7.56
CA ARG A 258 -17.69 -13.03 -7.94
C ARG A 258 -17.55 -11.63 -7.37
N LYS A 259 -18.29 -10.68 -7.95
CA LYS A 259 -18.43 -9.31 -7.44
C LYS A 259 -18.95 -9.33 -6.00
N LYS A 260 -18.20 -8.72 -5.09
CA LYS A 260 -18.59 -8.42 -3.72
C LYS A 260 -18.95 -6.94 -3.64
N VAL A 261 -20.06 -6.62 -2.98
CA VAL A 261 -20.45 -5.25 -2.65
C VAL A 261 -20.42 -5.10 -1.14
N VAL A 262 -19.88 -3.98 -0.66
CA VAL A 262 -19.81 -3.61 0.77
C VAL A 262 -20.22 -2.15 0.90
N GLY A 263 -20.99 -1.83 1.93
CA GLY A 263 -21.44 -0.48 2.24
C GLY A 263 -22.95 -0.28 2.05
N PRO A 264 -23.43 0.96 2.25
CA PRO A 264 -22.61 2.15 2.42
C PRO A 264 -21.90 2.19 3.79
N ILE A 265 -20.61 2.49 3.78
CA ILE A 265 -19.76 2.63 4.96
C ILE A 265 -19.84 4.07 5.46
N THR A 266 -19.99 4.24 6.78
CA THR A 266 -19.84 5.56 7.42
C THR A 266 -18.40 5.74 7.83
N LEU A 267 -17.71 6.70 7.23
CA LEU A 267 -16.44 7.16 7.76
C LEU A 267 -16.75 8.25 8.80
N PRO A 268 -16.45 8.01 10.08
CA PRO A 268 -16.71 9.01 11.12
C PRO A 268 -15.88 10.26 10.84
N ASP A 269 -16.44 11.44 11.11
CA ASP A 269 -15.65 12.65 11.12
C ASP A 269 -14.59 12.53 12.22
N THR A 270 -13.32 12.68 11.87
CA THR A 270 -12.24 12.59 12.85
C THR A 270 -12.25 13.83 13.75
N PRO A 271 -12.28 13.66 15.09
CA PRO A 271 -12.28 14.77 16.04
C PRO A 271 -11.07 15.70 15.87
#